data_AF-A0A843T7R0-F1
#
_entry.id   AF-A0A843T7R0-F1
#
_cell.length_a   1.000
_cell.length_b   1.000
_cell.length_c   1.000
_cell.angle_alpha   90.00
_cell.angle_beta   90.00
_cell.angle_gamma   90.00
#
_symmetry.space_group_name_H-M   'P 1'
#
loop_
_entity.id
_entity.type
_entity.pdbx_description
1 polymer ?
#
loop_
_entity_poly.entity_id
_entity_poly.type
_entity_poly.pdbx_seq_one_letter_code
_entity_poly.pdbx_strand_id
1 'polypeptide(L)'
;MIDFPGCTNLRDVGGLATVDGSRVARGRLFRGACPPVDADLVGALGILRVIDLRAASEFGTEFRGAMPSWTRFHIPILEDLSKWPDPVERSPRSIGARYLDMLEEGQPALLRILRLWADRINSRR
;
A
#
# COMPACT_ATOMS: atom_id res chain seq x y z
N MET A 1 -16.18 3.37 3.85
CA MET A 1 -14.83 3.98 3.75
C MET A 1 -14.49 4.47 5.14
N ILE A 2 -13.23 4.33 5.58
CA ILE A 2 -12.80 4.85 6.89
C ILE A 2 -12.45 6.31 6.67
N ASP A 3 -13.11 7.21 7.40
CA ASP A 3 -12.72 8.62 7.42
C ASP A 3 -11.46 8.76 8.27
N PHE A 4 -10.39 9.25 7.66
CA PHE A 4 -9.08 9.30 8.26
C PHE A 4 -8.34 10.54 7.74
N PRO A 5 -8.08 11.55 8.58
CA PRO A 5 -7.46 12.79 8.16
C PRO A 5 -6.15 12.56 7.38
N GLY A 6 -6.03 13.19 6.22
CA GLY A 6 -4.85 13.06 5.36
C GLY A 6 -4.72 11.73 4.60
N CYS A 7 -5.64 10.77 4.80
CA CYS A 7 -5.71 9.58 3.97
C CYS A 7 -7.01 9.50 3.19
N THR A 8 -6.87 9.45 1.87
CA THR A 8 -8.02 9.18 0.99
C THR A 8 -8.12 7.69 0.71
N ASN A 9 -9.33 7.23 0.36
CA ASN A 9 -9.56 5.87 -0.12
C ASN A 9 -9.19 4.77 0.90
N LEU A 10 -9.11 5.12 2.19
CA LEU A 10 -8.79 4.19 3.28
C LEU A 10 -9.94 3.21 3.51
N ARG A 11 -9.62 1.91 3.51
CA ARG A 11 -10.58 0.86 3.82
C ARG A 11 -9.89 -0.42 4.28
N ASP A 12 -10.56 -1.11 5.19
CA ASP A 12 -10.31 -2.53 5.47
C ASP A 12 -10.68 -3.35 4.22
N VAL A 13 -9.80 -4.25 3.82
CA VAL A 13 -9.99 -5.22 2.72
C VAL A 13 -10.68 -6.48 3.22
N GLY A 14 -10.85 -6.63 4.53
CA GLY A 14 -11.59 -7.71 5.16
C GLY A 14 -13.01 -7.88 4.62
N GLY A 15 -13.43 -9.14 4.52
CA GLY A 15 -14.76 -9.53 4.04
C GLY A 15 -14.84 -9.80 2.54
N LEU A 16 -13.83 -9.42 1.75
CA LEU A 16 -13.75 -9.83 0.34
C LEU A 16 -13.72 -11.35 0.21
N ALA A 17 -14.51 -11.88 -0.72
CA ALA A 17 -14.52 -13.30 -1.04
C ALA A 17 -13.23 -13.67 -1.78
N THR A 18 -12.67 -14.82 -1.44
CA THR A 18 -11.53 -15.41 -2.13
C THR A 18 -12.00 -16.52 -3.07
N VAL A 19 -11.13 -16.92 -4.01
CA VAL A 19 -11.47 -17.90 -5.06
C VAL A 19 -11.83 -19.28 -4.49
N ASP A 20 -11.29 -19.63 -3.32
CA ASP A 20 -11.56 -20.88 -2.59
C ASP A 20 -12.85 -20.82 -1.74
N GLY A 21 -13.62 -19.72 -1.80
CA GLY A 21 -14.85 -19.54 -1.01
C GLY A 21 -14.62 -19.01 0.41
N SER A 22 -13.37 -18.81 0.82
CA SER A 22 -13.02 -18.15 2.09
C SER A 22 -13.30 -16.63 2.02
N ARG A 23 -13.04 -15.93 3.13
CA ARG A 23 -13.08 -14.46 3.19
C ARG A 23 -11.80 -13.90 3.79
N VAL A 24 -11.36 -12.76 3.27
CA VAL A 24 -10.25 -12.00 3.87
C VAL A 24 -10.63 -11.63 5.30
N ALA A 25 -9.77 -11.96 6.26
CA ALA A 25 -10.01 -11.63 7.66
C ALA A 25 -10.04 -10.10 7.88
N ARG A 26 -11.05 -9.62 8.62
CA ARG A 26 -11.19 -8.20 8.98
C ARG A 26 -10.06 -7.72 9.90
N GLY A 27 -9.71 -6.45 9.77
CA GLY A 27 -8.65 -5.80 10.54
C GLY A 27 -7.24 -6.36 10.26
N ARG A 28 -7.04 -7.05 9.13
CA ARG A 28 -5.73 -7.63 8.76
C ARG A 28 -5.03 -6.90 7.63
N LEU A 29 -5.79 -6.30 6.72
CA LEU A 29 -5.27 -5.59 5.58
C LEU A 29 -6.07 -4.32 5.35
N PHE A 30 -5.39 -3.18 5.38
CA PHE A 30 -5.94 -1.90 5.00
C PHE A 30 -5.26 -1.42 3.72
N ARG A 31 -6.02 -0.76 2.85
CA ARG A 31 -5.46 0.00 1.72
C ARG A 31 -5.93 1.43 1.76
N GLY A 32 -5.09 2.35 1.29
CA GLY A 32 -5.40 3.76 1.21
C GLY A 32 -4.43 4.49 0.28
N ALA A 33 -4.74 5.74 -0.03
CA ALA A 33 -3.85 6.69 -0.68
C ALA A 33 -3.54 7.78 0.35
N CYS A 34 -2.49 7.54 1.14
CA CYS A 34 -2.17 8.34 2.31
C CYS A 34 -0.74 8.94 2.22
N PRO A 35 -0.54 10.08 1.54
CA PRO A 35 0.68 10.85 1.67
C PRO A 35 0.66 11.70 2.96
N PRO A 36 1.85 12.05 3.49
CA PRO A 36 2.36 11.53 4.76
C PRO A 36 1.31 11.43 5.89
N VAL A 37 1.18 10.22 6.45
CA VAL A 37 0.19 9.92 7.49
C VAL A 37 0.68 10.36 8.86
N ASP A 38 -0.23 10.87 9.69
CA ASP A 38 -0.01 11.05 11.12
C ASP A 38 0.30 9.67 11.77
N ALA A 39 1.44 9.58 12.44
CA ALA A 39 1.92 8.35 13.04
C ALA A 39 0.99 7.79 14.12
N ASP A 40 0.36 8.66 14.90
CA ASP A 40 -0.51 8.28 16.02
C ASP A 40 -1.83 7.73 15.52
N LEU A 41 -2.38 8.33 14.45
CA LEU A 41 -3.62 7.85 13.84
C LEU A 41 -3.46 6.43 13.24
N VAL A 42 -2.31 6.12 12.64
CA VAL A 42 -2.03 4.76 12.14
C VAL A 42 -1.97 3.75 13.29
N GLY A 43 -1.32 4.15 14.40
CA GLY A 43 -1.27 3.34 15.61
C GLY A 43 -2.66 3.07 16.22
N ALA A 44 -3.56 4.06 16.20
CA ALA A 44 -4.93 3.94 16.70
C ALA A 44 -5.77 2.91 15.92
N LEU A 45 -5.44 2.63 14.65
CA LEU A 45 -6.05 1.56 13.87
C LEU A 45 -5.49 0.16 14.19
N GLY A 46 -4.50 0.05 15.09
CA GLY A 46 -3.80 -1.19 15.41
C GLY A 46 -2.88 -1.69 14.29
N ILE A 47 -2.52 -0.80 13.35
CA ILE A 47 -1.62 -1.12 12.24
C ILE A 47 -0.19 -1.16 12.78
N LEU A 48 0.50 -2.28 12.57
CA LEU A 48 1.89 -2.48 13.01
C LEU A 48 2.91 -2.28 11.89
N ARG A 49 2.47 -2.34 10.63
CA ARG A 49 3.33 -2.27 9.46
C ARG A 49 2.64 -1.49 8.34
N VAL A 50 3.35 -0.52 7.77
CA VAL A 50 2.92 0.23 6.61
C VAL A 50 3.86 -0.08 5.46
N ILE A 51 3.29 -0.42 4.31
CA ILE A 51 4.05 -0.65 3.08
C ILE A 51 3.81 0.56 2.18
N ASP A 52 4.85 1.34 1.94
CA ASP A 52 4.80 2.50 1.06
C ASP A 52 5.27 2.10 -0.33
N LEU A 53 4.35 2.18 -1.31
CA LEU A 53 4.55 1.70 -2.68
C LEU A 53 5.01 2.80 -3.65
N ARG A 54 5.11 4.04 -3.16
CA ARG A 54 5.44 5.22 -3.95
C ARG A 54 6.90 5.21 -4.39
N ALA A 55 7.19 5.89 -5.50
CA ALA A 55 8.55 6.06 -5.99
C ALA A 55 9.44 6.75 -4.95
N ALA A 56 10.76 6.60 -5.06
CA ALA A 56 11.70 7.29 -4.18
C ALA A 56 11.56 8.83 -4.25
N SER A 57 11.19 9.38 -5.42
CA SER A 57 10.95 10.82 -5.60
C SER A 57 9.72 11.34 -4.84
N GLU A 58 8.75 10.48 -4.56
CA GLU A 58 7.57 10.78 -3.74
C GLU A 58 7.79 10.47 -2.25
N PHE A 59 8.91 9.83 -1.91
CA PHE A 59 9.23 9.40 -0.56
C PHE A 59 9.61 10.59 0.31
N GLY A 60 8.62 11.14 1.02
CA GLY A 60 8.86 12.06 2.13
C GLY A 60 9.33 11.32 3.38
N THR A 61 10.35 11.90 4.04
CA THR A 61 10.91 11.44 5.32
C THR A 61 10.06 11.82 6.53
N GLU A 62 9.15 12.77 6.38
CA GLU A 62 8.44 13.34 7.51
C GLU A 62 7.08 12.67 7.72
N PHE A 63 6.94 11.99 8.85
CA PHE A 63 5.64 11.81 9.48
C PHE A 63 5.40 12.99 10.41
N ARG A 64 4.13 13.37 10.56
CA ARG A 64 3.72 14.25 11.65
C ARG A 64 3.41 13.40 12.88
N GLY A 65 3.70 13.92 14.07
CA GLY A 65 3.39 13.27 15.34
C GLY A 65 4.59 12.63 16.03
N ALA A 66 4.31 11.80 17.04
CA ALA A 66 5.33 11.09 17.80
C ALA A 66 6.03 9.99 16.97
N MET A 67 7.09 9.41 17.55
CA MET A 67 7.76 8.25 16.93
C MET A 67 6.75 7.11 16.73
N PRO A 68 6.59 6.59 15.50
CA PRO A 68 5.56 5.59 15.22
C PRO A 68 5.82 4.29 15.98
N SER A 69 4.75 3.71 16.54
CA SER A 69 4.74 2.36 17.15
C SER A 69 4.74 1.23 16.12
N TRP A 70 4.83 1.57 14.84
CA TRP A 70 4.73 0.70 13.68
C TRP A 70 5.91 0.92 12.74
N THR A 71 6.19 -0.07 11.89
CA THR A 71 7.32 -0.01 10.97
C THR A 71 6.87 0.36 9.55
N ARG A 72 7.51 1.34 8.93
CA ARG A 72 7.35 1.62 7.48
C ARG A 72 8.36 0.82 6.68
N PHE A 73 7.88 0.13 5.66
CA PHE A 73 8.70 -0.48 4.62
C PHE A 73 8.47 0.31 3.33
N HIS A 74 9.49 1.02 2.86
CA HIS A 74 9.46 1.64 1.53
C HIS A 74 9.82 0.59 0.50
N ILE A 75 8.86 0.23 -0.33
CA ILE A 75 8.97 -0.80 -1.37
C ILE A 75 8.28 -0.26 -2.63
N PRO A 76 8.96 0.60 -3.40
CA PRO A 76 8.40 1.21 -4.61
C PRO A 76 7.99 0.13 -5.62
N ILE A 77 6.78 0.22 -6.17
CA ILE A 77 6.34 -0.65 -7.28
C ILE A 77 6.78 -0.09 -8.63
N LEU A 78 6.80 1.24 -8.76
CA LEU A 78 7.24 1.94 -9.96
C LEU A 78 8.13 3.11 -9.51
N GLU A 79 9.32 3.22 -10.11
CA GLU A 79 10.26 4.32 -9.83
C GLU A 79 10.15 5.44 -10.86
N ASP A 80 10.00 5.08 -12.14
CA ASP A 80 9.87 6.05 -13.21
C ASP A 80 8.41 6.52 -13.37
N LEU A 81 8.08 7.59 -12.64
CA LEU A 81 6.75 8.20 -12.71
C LEU A 81 6.49 8.93 -14.02
N SER A 82 7.51 9.25 -14.82
CA SER A 82 7.32 9.91 -16.12
C SER A 82 6.55 9.02 -17.11
N LYS A 83 6.53 7.71 -16.85
CA LYS A 83 5.73 6.73 -17.58
C LYS A 83 4.24 6.92 -17.37
N TRP A 84 3.76 7.59 -16.32
CA TRP A 84 2.33 7.82 -16.11
C TRP A 84 1.77 8.79 -17.16
N PRO A 85 0.68 8.42 -17.87
CA PRO A 85 0.08 9.30 -18.87
C PRO A 85 -0.45 10.56 -18.20
N ASP A 86 -0.23 11.69 -18.89
CA ASP A 86 -0.87 12.96 -18.56
C ASP A 86 -2.39 12.74 -18.40
N PRO A 87 -3.04 13.33 -17.38
CA PRO A 87 -4.48 13.21 -17.19
C PRO A 87 -5.32 13.36 -18.46
N VAL A 88 -4.92 14.25 -19.37
CA VAL A 88 -5.63 14.55 -20.63
C VAL A 88 -5.45 13.42 -21.67
N GLU A 89 -4.36 12.65 -21.59
CA GLU A 89 -4.04 11.55 -22.51
C GLU A 89 -4.46 10.16 -21.98
N ARG A 90 -5.18 10.12 -20.85
CA ARG A 90 -5.62 8.86 -20.24
C ARG A 90 -6.70 8.20 -21.09
N SER A 91 -6.40 6.97 -21.49
CA SER A 91 -7.34 6.04 -22.11
C SER A 91 -7.26 4.69 -21.39
N PRO A 92 -8.27 3.82 -21.52
CA PRO A 92 -8.18 2.46 -20.97
C PRO A 92 -6.91 1.72 -21.41
N ARG A 93 -6.46 1.95 -22.66
CA ARG A 93 -5.24 1.34 -23.19
C ARG A 93 -3.98 1.92 -22.55
N SER A 94 -3.85 3.25 -22.43
CA SER A 94 -2.67 3.86 -21.82
C SER A 94 -2.57 3.52 -20.34
N ILE A 95 -3.69 3.48 -19.61
CA ILE A 95 -3.73 3.01 -18.22
C ILE A 95 -3.39 1.52 -18.12
N GLY A 96 -3.96 0.67 -18.97
CA GLY A 96 -3.66 -0.77 -19.00
C GLY A 96 -2.18 -1.06 -19.23
N ALA A 97 -1.53 -0.31 -20.12
CA ALA A 97 -0.09 -0.40 -20.32
C ALA A 97 0.71 -0.08 -19.04
N ARG A 98 0.24 0.83 -18.18
CA ARG A 98 0.92 1.11 -16.90
C ARG A 98 0.76 -0.01 -15.88
N TYR A 99 -0.40 -0.64 -15.86
CA TYR A 99 -0.58 -1.84 -15.03
C TYR A 99 0.34 -2.97 -15.47
N LEU A 100 0.59 -3.11 -16.78
CA LEU A 100 1.58 -4.07 -17.27
C LEU A 100 3.00 -3.70 -16.82
N ASP A 101 3.43 -2.45 -17.00
CA ASP A 101 4.74 -1.99 -16.50
C ASP A 101 4.90 -2.26 -14.99
N MET A 102 3.86 -1.98 -14.18
CA MET A 102 3.87 -2.27 -12.74
C MET A 102 4.04 -3.76 -12.43
N LEU A 103 3.48 -4.65 -13.25
CA LEU A 103 3.60 -6.09 -13.09
C LEU A 103 4.96 -6.62 -13.59
N GLU A 104 5.55 -6.00 -14.60
CA GLU A 104 6.84 -6.39 -15.17
C GLU A 104 8.02 -5.86 -14.34
N GLU A 105 8.00 -4.58 -14.00
CA GLU A 105 9.06 -3.91 -13.24
C GLU A 105 8.91 -4.14 -11.73
N GLY A 106 7.67 -4.22 -11.24
CA GLY A 106 7.37 -4.34 -9.81
C GLY A 106 7.46 -5.75 -9.24
N GLN A 107 7.86 -6.76 -10.01
CA GLN A 107 7.95 -8.14 -9.52
C GLN A 107 8.80 -8.29 -8.25
N PRO A 108 10.00 -7.69 -8.14
CA PRO A 108 10.81 -7.80 -6.93
C PRO A 108 10.12 -7.16 -5.71
N ALA A 109 9.42 -6.05 -5.91
CA ALA A 109 8.66 -5.35 -4.89
C ALA A 109 7.48 -6.20 -4.39
N LEU A 110 6.67 -6.73 -5.31
CA LEU A 110 5.54 -7.61 -4.99
C LEU A 110 5.99 -8.86 -4.22
N LEU A 111 7.08 -9.50 -4.67
CA LEU A 111 7.64 -10.66 -3.98
C LEU A 111 8.12 -10.32 -2.57
N ARG A 112 8.76 -9.17 -2.38
CA ARG A 112 9.20 -8.69 -1.06
C ARG A 112 8.02 -8.45 -0.13
N ILE A 113 6.93 -7.86 -0.64
CA ILE A 113 5.69 -7.63 0.12
C ILE A 113 5.08 -8.96 0.58
N LEU A 114 4.98 -9.94 -0.32
CA LEU A 114 4.46 -11.27 0.00
C LEU A 114 5.31 -12.00 1.06
N ARG A 115 6.65 -11.88 0.99
CA ARG A 115 7.56 -12.44 2.01
C ARG A 115 7.35 -11.81 3.38
N LEU A 116 7.28 -10.48 3.45
CA LEU A 116 7.01 -9.75 4.71
C LEU A 116 5.70 -10.20 5.39
N TRP A 117 4.72 -10.59 4.58
CA TRP A 117 3.46 -11.14 5.06
C TRP A 117 3.58 -12.60 5.50
N ALA A 118 4.23 -13.45 4.72
CA ALA A 118 4.44 -14.86 5.04
C ALA A 118 5.20 -15.02 6.37
N ASP A 119 6.28 -14.25 6.57
CA ASP A 119 7.06 -14.26 7.81
C ASP A 119 6.19 -13.94 9.03
N ARG A 120 5.20 -13.06 8.89
CA ARG A 120 4.28 -12.70 9.97
C ARG A 120 3.32 -13.83 10.33
N ILE A 121 2.86 -14.58 9.33
CA ILE A 121 1.95 -15.71 9.53
C ILE A 121 2.72 -16.83 10.26
N ASN A 122 3.95 -17.09 9.82
CA ASN A 122 4.79 -18.13 10.40
C ASN A 122 5.25 -17.78 11.83
N SER A 123 5.45 -16.50 12.15
CA SER A 123 5.82 -16.06 13.50
C SER A 123 4.67 -16.08 14.53
N ARG A 124 3.46 -16.55 14.16
CA ARG A 124 2.30 -16.72 15.06
C ARG A 124 2.01 -18.19 15.38
N ARG A 125 2.77 -19.13 14.82
CA ARG A 125 2.77 -20.54 15.20
C ARG A 125 3.87 -20.79 16.22
#